data_AF-A0A3D0H0S0-F1
#
_entry.id   AF-A0A3D0H0S0-F1
#
_cell.length_a   1.000
_cell.length_b   1.000
_cell.length_c   1.000
_cell.angle_alpha   90.00
_cell.angle_beta   90.00
_cell.angle_gamma   90.00
#
_symmetry.space_group_name_H-M   'P 1'
#
loop_
_entity.id
_entity.type
_entity.pdbx_description
1 polymer ?
#
loop_
_entity_poly.entity_id
_entity_poly.type
_entity_poly.pdbx_seq_one_letter_code
_entity_poly.pdbx_strand_id
1 'polypeptide(L)'
;MRAYQEYTERMRETARRLLAENQVDVVVGFRRGTVPFMNEPVLVRHADQAQHLVWDGNCGINLANYLPKRPDRVAIVAKGCDSRNIAVHLLENQIKREQLTILGAPCHGMVDRRSILEALNG
;
A
#
# COMPACT_ATOMS: atom_id res chain seq x y z
N MET A 1 10.39 12.28 10.58
CA MET A 1 9.74 11.18 11.32
C MET A 1 8.27 11.44 11.68
N ARG A 2 7.83 12.66 12.05
CA ARG A 2 6.41 12.98 12.34
C ARG A 2 5.45 12.80 11.14
N ALA A 3 5.88 13.08 9.92
CA ALA A 3 5.03 13.01 8.72
C ALA A 3 4.53 11.58 8.41
N TYR A 4 5.37 10.55 8.59
CA TYR A 4 4.97 9.15 8.31
C TYR A 4 3.87 8.64 9.26
N GLN A 5 3.90 9.07 10.52
CA GLN A 5 2.83 8.76 11.47
C GLN A 5 1.52 9.39 11.02
N GLU A 6 1.53 10.66 10.62
CA GLU A 6 0.34 11.34 10.11
C GLU A 6 -0.21 10.65 8.84
N TYR A 7 0.66 10.28 7.90
CA TYR A 7 0.26 9.55 6.68
C TYR A 7 -0.33 8.18 7.02
N THR A 8 0.28 7.48 7.98
CA THR A 8 -0.23 6.19 8.45
C THR A 8 -1.62 6.34 9.04
N GLU A 9 -1.85 7.32 9.92
CA GLU A 9 -3.17 7.50 10.53
C GLU A 9 -4.24 7.92 9.51
N ARG A 10 -3.94 8.87 8.61
CA ARG A 10 -4.88 9.25 7.53
C ARG A 10 -5.21 8.07 6.60
N MET A 11 -4.22 7.25 6.28
CA MET A 11 -4.40 6.03 5.49
C MET A 11 -5.32 5.03 6.23
N ARG A 12 -5.07 4.80 7.53
CA ARG A 12 -5.89 3.92 8.38
C ARG A 12 -7.33 4.41 8.46
N GLU A 13 -7.54 5.69 8.72
CA GLU A 13 -8.86 6.31 8.78
C GLU A 13 -9.62 6.12 7.46
N THR A 14 -8.99 6.45 6.33
CA THR A 14 -9.58 6.28 5.00
C THR A 14 -9.92 4.82 4.72
N ALA A 15 -9.00 3.89 5.03
CA ALA A 15 -9.20 2.46 4.85
C ALA A 15 -10.37 1.93 5.70
N ARG A 16 -10.46 2.32 6.97
CA ARG A 16 -11.58 1.98 7.85
C ARG A 16 -12.90 2.44 7.26
N ARG A 17 -12.97 3.70 6.84
CA ARG A 17 -14.18 4.28 6.26
C ARG A 17 -14.63 3.52 5.01
N LEU A 18 -13.72 3.30 4.06
CA LEU A 18 -14.03 2.61 2.80
C LEU A 18 -14.55 1.17 3.02
N LEU A 19 -13.97 0.45 3.98
CA LEU A 19 -14.40 -0.90 4.34
C LEU A 19 -15.73 -0.89 5.10
N ALA A 20 -15.88 -0.01 6.10
CA ALA A 20 -17.10 0.08 6.92
C ALA A 20 -18.33 0.50 6.11
N GLU A 21 -18.15 1.38 5.13
CA GLU A 21 -19.19 1.83 4.21
C GLU A 21 -19.41 0.86 3.02
N ASN A 22 -18.72 -0.28 3.00
CA ASN A 22 -18.77 -1.28 1.91
C ASN A 22 -18.50 -0.68 0.52
N GLN A 23 -17.66 0.37 0.43
CA GLN A 23 -17.27 0.95 -0.86
C GLN A 23 -16.24 0.07 -1.58
N VAL A 24 -15.41 -0.63 -0.80
CA VAL A 24 -14.41 -1.59 -1.26
C VAL A 24 -14.53 -2.87 -0.45
N ASP A 25 -14.13 -3.99 -1.05
CA ASP A 25 -14.13 -5.31 -0.42
C ASP A 25 -12.76 -5.64 0.20
N VAL A 26 -11.71 -4.89 -0.19
CA VAL A 26 -10.35 -5.07 0.29
C VAL A 26 -9.52 -3.80 0.13
N VAL A 27 -8.61 -3.55 1.08
CA VAL A 27 -7.55 -2.55 0.98
C VAL A 27 -6.20 -3.25 0.88
N VAL A 28 -5.43 -2.97 -0.18
CA VAL A 28 -4.05 -3.42 -0.38
C VAL A 28 -3.12 -2.31 0.11
N GLY A 29 -2.33 -2.61 1.13
CA GLY A 29 -1.36 -1.69 1.72
C GLY A 29 -0.15 -2.43 2.26
N PHE A 30 0.54 -1.81 3.21
CA PHE A 30 1.71 -2.40 3.88
C PHE A 30 1.44 -2.65 5.35
N ARG A 31 2.06 -3.70 5.91
CA ARG A 31 2.22 -3.92 7.35
C ARG A 31 3.70 -3.99 7.70
N ARG A 32 4.02 -3.89 8.99
CA ARG A 32 5.38 -4.23 9.46
C ARG A 32 5.67 -5.68 9.14
N GLY A 33 6.77 -5.93 8.45
CA GLY A 33 7.24 -7.28 8.21
C GLY A 33 8.03 -7.84 9.40
N THR A 34 8.45 -9.09 9.25
CA THR A 34 9.25 -9.80 10.25
C THR A 34 10.74 -9.47 10.17
N VAL A 35 11.20 -9.01 9.00
CA VAL A 35 12.58 -8.62 8.74
C VAL A 35 12.74 -7.10 8.89
N PRO A 36 13.76 -6.61 9.61
CA PRO A 36 14.03 -5.18 9.70
C PRO A 36 14.13 -4.50 8.33
N PHE A 37 13.53 -3.31 8.23
CA PHE A 37 13.50 -2.49 7.01
C PHE A 37 12.77 -3.13 5.83
N MET A 38 11.92 -4.14 6.08
CA MET A 38 11.08 -4.76 5.06
C MET A 38 9.62 -4.74 5.49
N ASN A 39 8.88 -3.74 5.02
CA ASN A 39 7.43 -3.76 5.16
C ASN A 39 6.82 -4.70 4.12
N GLU A 40 5.83 -5.49 4.53
CA GLU A 40 5.20 -6.52 3.71
C GLU A 40 3.86 -6.06 3.17
N PRO A 41 3.46 -6.45 1.95
CA PRO A 41 2.12 -6.24 1.45
C PRO A 41 1.08 -6.95 2.34
N VAL A 42 -0.05 -6.29 2.58
CA VAL A 42 -1.17 -6.85 3.35
C VAL A 42 -2.49 -6.55 2.65
N LEU A 43 -3.40 -7.52 2.70
CA LEU A 43 -4.79 -7.37 2.27
C LEU A 43 -5.66 -7.25 3.52
N VAL A 44 -6.29 -6.09 3.69
CA VAL A 44 -7.18 -5.76 4.80
C VAL A 44 -8.61 -5.88 4.31
N ARG A 45 -9.40 -6.77 4.89
CA ARG A 45 -10.80 -7.00 4.49
C ARG A 45 -11.82 -6.53 5.54
N HIS A 46 -11.36 -6.30 6.77
CA HIS A 46 -12.20 -5.83 7.85
C HIS A 46 -11.69 -4.48 8.39
N ALA A 47 -12.60 -3.60 8.78
CA ALA A 47 -12.24 -2.25 9.21
C ALA A 47 -11.35 -2.26 10.47
N ASP A 48 -11.54 -3.20 11.39
CA ASP A 48 -10.69 -3.39 12.58
C ASP A 48 -9.24 -3.74 12.22
N GLN A 49 -9.01 -4.46 11.12
CA GLN A 49 -7.69 -4.81 10.61
C GLN A 49 -6.92 -3.62 10.02
N ALA A 50 -7.58 -2.48 9.76
CA ALA A 50 -6.91 -1.31 9.19
C ALA A 50 -5.74 -0.81 10.06
N GLN A 51 -5.79 -1.04 11.38
CA GLN A 51 -4.69 -0.73 12.30
C GLN A 51 -3.35 -1.41 11.96
N HIS A 52 -3.36 -2.49 11.17
CA HIS A 52 -2.14 -3.16 10.73
C HIS A 52 -1.43 -2.41 9.59
N LEU A 53 -2.11 -1.47 8.94
CA LEU A 53 -1.54 -0.68 7.88
C LEU A 53 -0.44 0.24 8.42
N VAL A 54 0.69 0.32 7.74
CA VAL A 54 1.80 1.22 8.04
C VAL A 54 2.29 1.91 6.79
N TRP A 55 2.83 3.12 6.96
CA TRP A 55 3.48 3.87 5.89
C TRP A 55 4.78 4.47 6.36
N ASP A 56 5.89 4.10 5.72
CA ASP A 56 7.21 4.66 5.94
C ASP A 56 8.13 4.44 4.71
N GLY A 57 9.40 4.84 4.83
CA GLY A 57 10.40 4.70 3.77
C GLY A 57 10.80 3.26 3.40
N ASN A 58 10.26 2.24 4.07
CA ASN A 58 10.50 0.82 3.78
C ASN A 58 9.37 0.18 2.97
N CYS A 59 8.34 0.94 2.58
CA CYS A 59 7.20 0.49 1.77
C CYS A 59 7.53 0.35 0.27
N GLY A 60 8.66 -0.32 -0.05
CA GLY A 60 9.28 -0.33 -1.38
C GLY A 60 8.66 -1.26 -2.41
N ILE A 61 7.89 -2.27 -2.00
CA ILE A 61 7.30 -3.25 -2.93
C ILE A 61 6.25 -2.59 -3.83
N ASN A 62 6.16 -3.03 -5.09
CA ASN A 62 5.10 -2.59 -5.99
C ASN A 62 3.77 -3.28 -5.63
N LEU A 63 2.84 -2.53 -5.04
CA LEU A 63 1.53 -3.06 -4.66
C LEU A 63 0.62 -3.29 -5.88
N ALA A 64 0.89 -2.67 -7.03
CA ALA A 64 0.09 -2.85 -8.24
C ALA A 64 0.08 -4.31 -8.72
N ASN A 65 1.11 -5.09 -8.38
CA ASN A 65 1.21 -6.53 -8.68
C ASN A 65 0.08 -7.37 -8.06
N TYR A 66 -0.67 -6.82 -7.09
CA TYR A 66 -1.78 -7.51 -6.43
C TYR A 66 -3.14 -7.22 -7.07
N LEU A 67 -3.19 -6.39 -8.12
CA LEU A 67 -4.40 -5.96 -8.84
C LEU A 67 -4.86 -6.89 -9.99
N PRO A 68 -3.99 -7.58 -10.74
CA PRO A 68 -4.43 -8.36 -11.89
C PRO A 68 -5.45 -9.44 -11.54
N LYS A 69 -6.45 -9.61 -12.40
CA LYS A 69 -7.46 -10.70 -12.36
C LYS A 69 -8.29 -10.75 -11.08
N ARG A 70 -8.38 -9.64 -10.35
CA ARG A 70 -9.25 -9.55 -9.17
C ARG A 70 -10.74 -9.48 -9.58
N PRO A 71 -11.63 -10.19 -8.85
CA PRO A 71 -13.08 -10.03 -9.00
C PRO A 71 -13.67 -9.00 -8.01
N ASP A 72 -12.93 -8.63 -6.96
CA ASP A 72 -13.40 -7.80 -5.86
C ASP A 72 -13.03 -6.31 -6.02
N ARG A 73 -13.82 -5.41 -5.41
CA ARG A 73 -13.55 -3.96 -5.40
C ARG A 73 -12.38 -3.68 -4.48
N VAL A 74 -11.31 -3.13 -5.01
CA VAL A 74 -10.04 -2.97 -4.32
C VAL A 74 -9.70 -1.50 -4.14
N ALA A 75 -9.34 -1.14 -2.92
CA ALA A 75 -8.58 0.05 -2.60
C ALA A 75 -7.08 -0.29 -2.59
N ILE A 76 -6.23 0.50 -3.23
CA ILE A 76 -4.78 0.32 -3.21
C ILE A 76 -4.09 1.58 -2.69
N VAL A 77 -3.15 1.41 -1.76
CA VAL A 77 -2.24 2.49 -1.36
C VAL A 77 -1.15 2.62 -2.42
N ALA A 78 -1.11 3.76 -3.11
CA ALA A 78 -0.27 3.94 -4.28
C ALA A 78 0.79 5.04 -4.08
N LYS A 79 2.04 4.66 -4.30
CA LYS A 79 3.16 5.57 -4.56
C LYS A 79 3.11 6.06 -6.00
N GLY A 80 3.85 7.11 -6.32
CA GLY A 80 3.99 7.58 -7.72
C GLY A 80 4.45 6.48 -8.69
N CYS A 81 5.37 5.60 -8.28
CA CYS A 81 5.79 4.45 -9.08
C CYS A 81 4.68 3.38 -9.22
N ASP A 82 3.91 3.10 -8.17
CA ASP A 82 2.78 2.18 -8.23
C ASP A 82 1.71 2.71 -9.20
N SER A 83 1.42 4.01 -9.18
CA SER A 83 0.47 4.65 -10.09
C SER A 83 0.80 4.42 -11.57
N ARG A 84 2.09 4.36 -11.92
CA ARG A 84 2.51 4.04 -13.29
C ARG A 84 2.12 2.62 -13.69
N ASN A 85 2.33 1.65 -12.79
CA ASN A 85 1.98 0.25 -13.04
C ASN A 85 0.46 0.03 -13.00
N ILE A 86 -0.27 0.76 -12.15
CA ILE A 86 -1.73 0.78 -12.17
C ILE A 86 -2.25 1.21 -13.53
N ALA A 87 -1.68 2.27 -14.12
CA ALA A 87 -2.07 2.73 -15.46
C ALA A 87 -1.84 1.67 -16.54
N VAL A 88 -0.71 0.95 -16.47
CA VAL A 88 -0.42 -0.19 -17.38
C VAL A 88 -1.46 -1.30 -17.19
N HIS A 89 -1.76 -1.70 -15.95
CA HIS A 89 -2.77 -2.72 -15.68
C HIS A 89 -4.17 -2.34 -16.15
N LEU A 90 -4.54 -1.05 -16.08
CA LEU A 90 -5.79 -0.55 -16.65
C LEU A 90 -5.77 -0.62 -18.19
N LEU A 91 -4.68 -0.19 -18.82
CA LEU A 91 -4.53 -0.21 -20.29
C LEU A 91 -4.56 -1.64 -20.85
N GLU A 92 -3.92 -2.58 -20.16
CA GLU A 92 -3.88 -3.99 -20.51
C GLU A 92 -5.11 -4.78 -20.05
N ASN A 93 -6.16 -4.11 -19.56
CA ASN A 93 -7.40 -4.70 -19.04
C ASN A 93 -7.17 -5.79 -17.97
N GLN A 94 -6.07 -5.69 -17.20
CA GLN A 94 -5.78 -6.60 -16.08
C GLN A 94 -6.68 -6.32 -14.86
N ILE A 95 -7.24 -5.11 -14.78
CA ILE A 95 -8.22 -4.68 -13.77
C ILE A 95 -9.19 -3.66 -14.42
N LYS A 96 -10.46 -3.67 -14.00
CA LYS A 96 -11.44 -2.68 -14.48
C LYS A 96 -11.32 -1.38 -13.69
N ARG A 97 -11.67 -0.24 -14.30
CA ARG A 97 -11.56 1.06 -13.62
C ARG A 97 -12.55 1.19 -12.47
N GLU A 98 -13.74 0.60 -12.60
CA GLU A 98 -14.85 0.76 -11.66
C GLU A 98 -14.62 0.00 -10.35
N GLN A 99 -13.78 -1.04 -10.37
CA GLN A 99 -13.42 -1.83 -9.18
C GLN A 99 -12.23 -1.25 -8.41
N LEU A 100 -11.61 -0.15 -8.88
CA LEU A 100 -10.35 0.36 -8.33
C LEU A 100 -10.52 1.73 -7.65
N THR A 101 -10.14 1.78 -6.38
CA THR A 101 -9.98 3.02 -5.59
C THR A 101 -8.50 3.21 -5.26
N ILE A 102 -7.95 4.41 -5.49
CA ILE A 102 -6.53 4.68 -5.29
C ILE A 102 -6.35 5.63 -4.11
N LEU A 103 -5.64 5.18 -3.08
CA LEU A 103 -5.21 5.98 -1.94
C LEU A 103 -3.78 6.45 -2.21
N GLY A 104 -3.65 7.66 -2.76
CA GLY A 104 -2.34 8.25 -3.01
C GLY A 104 -1.60 8.54 -1.72
N ALA A 105 -0.34 8.08 -1.63
CA ALA A 105 0.51 8.33 -0.47
C ALA A 105 1.82 9.03 -0.90
N PRO A 106 2.19 10.14 -0.25
CA PRO A 106 3.40 10.87 -0.58
C PRO A 106 4.64 10.00 -0.33
N CYS A 107 5.50 9.93 -1.34
CA CYS A 107 6.74 9.18 -1.33
C CYS A 107 7.91 10.14 -1.56
N HIS A 108 8.82 10.20 -0.60
CA HIS A 108 10.03 11.05 -0.67
C HIS A 108 11.29 10.26 -1.08
N GLY A 109 11.08 9.10 -1.70
CA GLY A 109 12.13 8.10 -1.93
C GLY A 109 12.01 6.92 -0.97
N MET A 110 12.65 5.82 -1.36
CA MET A 110 12.71 4.58 -0.58
C MET A 110 14.10 4.38 0.01
N VAL A 111 14.11 3.79 1.19
CA VAL A 111 15.34 3.47 1.92
C VAL A 111 16.03 2.29 1.24
N ASP A 112 17.33 2.43 0.97
CA ASP A 112 18.14 1.31 0.51
C ASP A 112 18.59 0.46 1.71
N ARG A 113 17.89 -0.67 1.88
CA ARG A 113 18.20 -1.67 2.92
C ARG A 113 19.65 -2.17 2.81
N ARG A 114 20.18 -2.35 1.60
CA ARG A 114 21.54 -2.87 1.41
C ARG A 114 22.58 -1.91 1.96
N SER A 115 22.47 -0.63 1.59
CA SER A 115 23.35 0.42 2.11
C SER A 115 23.30 0.54 3.64
N ILE A 116 22.13 0.34 4.25
CA ILE A 116 22.00 0.33 5.73
C ILE A 116 22.73 -0.86 6.35
N LEU A 117 22.52 -2.07 5.82
CA LEU A 117 23.16 -3.28 6.34
C LEU A 117 24.70 -3.20 6.20
N GLU A 118 25.18 -2.71 5.05
CA GLU A 118 26.61 -2.44 4.83
C GLU A 118 27.18 -1.47 5.87
N ALA A 119 26.45 -0.39 6.20
CA ALA A 119 26.87 0.58 7.21
C ALA A 119 26.84 0.03 8.65
N LEU A 120 26.06 -1.01 8.92
CA LEU A 120 25.94 -1.65 10.23
C LEU A 120 26.87 -2.84 10.42
N ASN A 121 27.78 -3.10 9.46
CA ASN A 121 28.64 -4.30 9.43
C ASN A 121 27.84 -5.62 9.55
N GLY A 122 26.66 -5.66 8.93
CA GLY A 122 25.75 -6.80 8.89
C GLY A 122 24.52 -6.55 8.04
#